data_AF-A0A8T5B3P5-F1
#
_entry.id   AF-A0A8T5B3P5-F1
#
_cell.length_a   1.000
_cell.length_b   1.000
_cell.length_c   1.000
_cell.angle_alpha   90.00
_cell.angle_beta   90.00
_cell.angle_gamma   90.00
#
_symmetry.space_group_name_H-M   'P 1'
#
loop_
_entity.id
_entity.type
_entity.pdbx_description
1 polymer ?
#
loop_
_entity_poly.entity_id
_entity_poly.type
_entity_poly.pdbx_seq_one_letter_code
_entity_poly.pdbx_strand_id
1 'polypeptide(L)'
;MSQEKLTALGKKILSLTLIFSSIASLVSSLSVTYGVLSGYVSSALYKPYLIDTSLLFFAALTGILNIAPARIMGKVNVKRVLFHHYVYGFLSILTYFISAALSPILYLFSSLNPYLYDTQVNQVLMVLLLYWGITLVIDDISDISPRIERLLGSIGNRIRKISKMILWVHLVSSIISTYATISVFLWYFNSGFPVNGSLLTDFAHVLFIASLSLTTIYGLKMVWGRVWLKRF
;
A
#
# COMPACT_ATOMS: atom_id res chain seq x y z
N MET A 1 -3.05 -27.62 -16.03
CA MET A 1 -3.90 -26.43 -15.70
C MET A 1 -4.21 -25.70 -17.01
N SER A 2 -5.46 -25.34 -17.31
CA SER A 2 -5.80 -24.67 -18.58
C SER A 2 -5.23 -23.25 -18.64
N GLN A 3 -4.93 -22.74 -19.84
CA GLN A 3 -4.40 -21.39 -20.07
C GLN A 3 -5.30 -20.29 -19.49
N GLU A 4 -6.62 -20.51 -19.51
CA GLU A 4 -7.61 -19.62 -18.87
C GLU A 4 -7.46 -19.55 -17.36
N LYS A 5 -7.22 -20.69 -16.70
CA LYS A 5 -6.99 -20.75 -15.24
C LYS A 5 -5.70 -20.04 -14.85
N LEU A 6 -4.63 -20.20 -15.65
CA LEU A 6 -3.36 -19.50 -15.45
C LEU A 6 -3.55 -17.98 -15.58
N THR A 7 -4.28 -17.54 -16.61
CA THR A 7 -4.57 -16.11 -16.83
C THR A 7 -5.41 -15.50 -15.71
N ALA A 8 -6.41 -16.23 -15.22
CA ALA A 8 -7.22 -15.80 -14.09
C ALA A 8 -6.38 -15.67 -12.81
N LEU A 9 -5.53 -16.66 -12.52
CA LEU A 9 -4.65 -16.66 -11.36
C LEU A 9 -3.63 -15.50 -11.43
N GLY A 10 -3.04 -15.26 -12.61
CA GLY A 10 -2.14 -14.12 -12.83
C GLY A 10 -2.81 -12.77 -12.60
N LYS A 11 -4.05 -12.59 -13.08
CA LYS A 11 -4.83 -11.37 -12.80
C LYS A 11 -5.12 -11.19 -11.32
N LYS A 12 -5.42 -12.27 -10.60
CA LYS A 12 -5.69 -12.24 -9.16
C LYS A 12 -4.44 -11.86 -8.37
N ILE A 13 -3.31 -12.49 -8.65
CA ILE A 13 -2.01 -12.15 -8.03
C ILE A 13 -1.66 -10.70 -8.31
N LEU A 14 -1.74 -10.26 -9.57
CA LEU A 14 -1.42 -8.88 -9.94
C LEU A 14 -2.33 -7.87 -9.21
N SER A 15 -3.63 -8.16 -9.11
CA SER A 15 -4.57 -7.32 -8.34
C SER A 15 -4.16 -7.20 -6.87
N LEU A 16 -3.86 -8.32 -6.21
CA LEU A 16 -3.40 -8.33 -4.82
C LEU A 16 -2.10 -7.55 -4.66
N THR A 17 -1.12 -7.74 -5.55
CA THR A 17 0.13 -6.98 -5.55
C THR A 17 -0.12 -5.49 -5.67
N LEU A 18 -1.02 -5.06 -6.56
CA LEU A 18 -1.32 -3.64 -6.75
C LEU A 18 -2.08 -3.02 -5.57
N ILE A 19 -3.01 -3.76 -4.96
CA ILE A 19 -3.69 -3.31 -3.74
C ILE A 19 -2.66 -3.19 -2.60
N PHE A 20 -1.79 -4.19 -2.43
CA PHE A 20 -0.72 -4.16 -1.44
C PHE A 20 0.21 -2.96 -1.64
N SER A 21 0.73 -2.77 -2.85
CA SER A 21 1.60 -1.63 -3.17
C SER A 21 0.89 -0.30 -2.95
N SER A 22 -0.40 -0.21 -3.27
CA SER A 22 -1.20 1.00 -3.04
C SER A 22 -1.34 1.32 -1.55
N ILE A 23 -1.57 0.32 -0.70
CA ILE A 23 -1.64 0.46 0.76
C ILE A 23 -0.27 0.83 1.34
N ALA A 24 0.79 0.12 0.93
CA ALA A 24 2.15 0.39 1.37
C ALA A 24 2.56 1.82 1.01
N SER A 25 2.36 2.25 -0.25
CA SER A 25 2.59 3.63 -0.68
C SER A 25 1.77 4.63 0.12
N LEU A 26 0.49 4.35 0.36
CA LEU A 26 -0.39 5.19 1.17
C LEU A 26 0.15 5.40 2.58
N VAL A 27 0.32 4.31 3.32
CA VAL A 27 0.69 4.39 4.74
C VAL A 27 2.10 4.93 4.90
N SER A 28 3.08 4.39 4.15
CA SER A 28 4.47 4.83 4.27
C SER A 28 4.65 6.30 3.88
N SER A 29 3.98 6.79 2.83
CA SER A 29 4.05 8.21 2.44
C SER A 29 3.46 9.12 3.51
N LEU A 30 2.32 8.73 4.11
CA LEU A 30 1.73 9.47 5.22
C LEU A 30 2.62 9.45 6.46
N SER A 31 3.22 8.31 6.80
CA SER A 31 4.14 8.16 7.94
C SER A 31 5.38 9.03 7.78
N VAL A 32 6.01 9.05 6.59
CA VAL A 32 7.17 9.92 6.33
C VAL A 32 6.79 11.39 6.43
N THR A 33 5.68 11.78 5.81
CA THR A 33 5.21 13.16 5.84
C THR A 33 4.88 13.61 7.26
N TYR A 34 4.17 12.77 8.02
CA TYR A 34 3.88 13.01 9.43
C TYR A 34 5.16 13.14 10.27
N GLY A 35 6.16 12.28 10.03
CA GLY A 35 7.44 12.32 10.71
C GLY A 35 8.17 13.64 10.50
N VAL A 36 8.17 14.17 9.28
CA VAL A 36 8.75 15.49 8.97
C VAL A 36 7.95 16.63 9.58
N LEU A 37 6.62 16.62 9.44
CA LEU A 37 5.76 17.69 9.98
C LEU A 37 5.79 17.76 11.51
N SER A 38 5.96 16.63 12.17
CA SER A 38 6.03 16.54 13.63
C SER A 38 7.44 16.79 14.18
N GLY A 39 8.43 16.99 13.31
CA GLY A 39 9.83 17.20 13.70
C GLY A 39 10.58 15.94 14.16
N TYR A 40 9.99 14.74 14.01
CA TYR A 40 10.67 13.46 14.31
C TYR A 40 11.73 13.11 13.25
N VAL A 41 11.58 13.62 12.04
CA VAL A 41 12.48 13.39 10.91
C VAL A 41 12.91 14.71 10.31
N SER A 42 14.16 14.79 9.85
CA SER A 42 14.71 16.02 9.26
C SER A 42 13.88 16.50 8.07
N SER A 43 13.61 17.81 8.02
CA SER A 43 12.99 18.48 6.87
C SER A 43 13.87 18.50 5.61
N ALA A 44 15.13 18.09 5.73
CA ALA A 44 16.04 17.88 4.61
C ALA A 44 15.94 16.46 4.00
N LEU A 45 15.07 15.59 4.53
CA LEU A 45 14.86 14.26 3.97
C LEU A 45 14.47 14.37 2.48
N TYR A 46 15.12 13.57 1.63
CA TYR A 46 14.97 13.56 0.17
C TYR A 46 15.47 14.79 -0.60
N LYS A 47 16.05 15.79 0.08
CA LYS A 47 16.75 16.89 -0.61
C LYS A 47 18.10 16.41 -1.18
N PRO A 48 18.57 17.00 -2.30
CA PRO A 48 17.96 18.10 -3.05
C PRO A 48 16.93 17.67 -4.10
N TYR A 49 16.67 16.37 -4.25
CA TYR A 49 15.85 15.84 -5.35
C TYR A 49 14.37 16.17 -5.18
N LEU A 50 13.85 16.04 -3.95
CA LEU A 50 12.47 16.38 -3.61
C LEU A 50 12.43 17.81 -3.06
N ILE A 51 11.65 18.69 -3.70
CA ILE A 51 11.49 20.08 -3.26
C ILE A 51 10.89 20.15 -1.86
N ASP A 52 9.84 19.36 -1.61
CA ASP A 52 9.13 19.31 -0.32
C ASP A 52 8.56 17.91 -0.05
N THR A 53 8.78 17.40 1.17
CA THR A 53 8.32 16.08 1.60
C THR A 53 6.79 15.96 1.61
N SER A 54 6.05 17.06 1.76
CA SER A 54 4.58 17.08 1.68
C SER A 54 4.04 16.62 0.32
N LEU A 55 4.84 16.65 -0.75
CA LEU A 55 4.44 16.11 -2.05
C LEU A 55 4.17 14.60 -2.01
N LEU A 56 4.66 13.89 -0.99
CA LEU A 56 4.31 12.48 -0.75
C LEU A 56 2.82 12.28 -0.42
N PHE A 57 2.07 13.31 -0.02
CA PHE A 57 0.61 13.23 0.08
C PHE A 57 -0.06 12.85 -1.25
N PHE A 58 0.52 13.24 -2.40
CA PHE A 58 -0.02 12.85 -3.68
C PHE A 58 0.21 11.35 -3.97
N ALA A 59 1.29 10.76 -3.46
CA ALA A 59 1.52 9.32 -3.54
C ALA A 59 0.49 8.55 -2.71
N ALA A 60 0.14 9.08 -1.54
CA ALA A 60 -0.96 8.57 -0.74
C ALA A 60 -2.30 8.66 -1.46
N LEU A 61 -2.63 9.81 -2.05
CA LEU A 61 -3.86 10.00 -2.83
C LEU A 61 -3.92 9.05 -4.04
N THR A 62 -2.80 8.88 -4.75
CA THR A 62 -2.70 7.95 -5.89
C THR A 62 -2.90 6.49 -5.44
N GLY A 63 -2.32 6.11 -4.29
CA GLY A 63 -2.57 4.81 -3.66
C GLY A 63 -4.06 4.57 -3.40
N ILE A 64 -4.76 5.52 -2.77
CA ILE A 64 -6.21 5.43 -2.52
C ILE A 64 -6.98 5.21 -3.82
N LEU A 65 -6.68 6.01 -4.84
CA LEU A 65 -7.38 5.95 -6.12
C LEU A 65 -7.08 4.65 -6.88
N ASN A 66 -5.93 4.02 -6.70
CA ASN A 66 -5.59 2.76 -7.35
C ASN A 66 -6.32 1.54 -6.80
N ILE A 67 -6.77 1.57 -5.54
CA ILE A 67 -7.37 0.41 -4.86
C ILE A 67 -8.60 -0.11 -5.62
N ALA A 68 -9.52 0.79 -6.00
CA ALA A 68 -10.75 0.36 -6.67
C ALA A 68 -10.50 -0.24 -8.07
N PRO A 69 -9.74 0.40 -8.99
CA PRO A 69 -9.34 -0.21 -10.26
C PRO A 69 -8.59 -1.54 -10.11
N ALA A 70 -7.67 -1.65 -9.13
CA ALA A 70 -6.92 -2.86 -8.88
C ALA A 70 -7.85 -4.02 -8.53
N ARG A 71 -8.77 -3.78 -7.57
CA ARG A 71 -9.78 -4.77 -7.17
C ARG A 71 -10.67 -5.21 -8.33
N ILE A 72 -11.12 -4.26 -9.17
CA ILE A 72 -11.96 -4.58 -10.33
C ILE A 72 -11.22 -5.49 -11.31
N MET A 73 -9.92 -5.25 -11.53
CA MET A 73 -9.07 -6.09 -12.39
C MET A 73 -8.92 -7.52 -11.82
N GLY A 74 -8.88 -7.66 -10.50
CA GLY A 74 -8.79 -8.94 -9.80
C GLY A 74 -10.10 -9.72 -9.68
N LYS A 75 -11.23 -9.18 -10.16
CA LYS A 75 -12.53 -9.85 -10.13
C LYS A 75 -12.59 -10.95 -11.19
N VAL A 76 -12.04 -12.12 -10.84
CA VAL A 76 -11.99 -13.32 -11.68
C VAL A 76 -12.60 -14.52 -10.96
N ASN A 77 -13.29 -15.40 -11.70
CA ASN A 77 -13.89 -16.63 -11.17
C ASN A 77 -12.82 -17.71 -10.94
N VAL A 78 -11.89 -17.46 -10.01
CA VAL A 78 -11.05 -18.53 -9.47
C VAL A 78 -11.90 -19.24 -8.42
N LYS A 79 -12.24 -20.52 -8.62
CA LYS A 79 -12.94 -21.32 -7.59
C LYS A 79 -12.17 -21.15 -6.29
N ARG A 80 -12.84 -20.73 -5.22
CA ARG A 80 -12.27 -20.37 -3.92
C ARG A 80 -11.42 -21.53 -3.39
N VAL A 81 -10.10 -21.45 -3.58
CA VAL A 81 -9.17 -22.48 -3.10
C VAL A 81 -8.92 -22.18 -1.63
N LEU A 82 -9.70 -22.85 -0.77
CA LEU A 82 -9.63 -22.84 0.70
C LEU A 82 -9.80 -21.46 1.38
N PHE A 83 -10.98 -21.27 1.97
CA PHE A 83 -11.41 -20.14 2.81
C PHE A 83 -11.50 -18.78 2.09
N HIS A 84 -12.31 -17.87 2.63
CA HIS A 84 -12.41 -16.51 2.12
C HIS A 84 -11.14 -15.75 2.55
N HIS A 85 -10.44 -15.08 1.63
CA HIS A 85 -9.16 -14.43 1.92
C HIS A 85 -9.28 -13.37 3.01
N TYR A 86 -10.46 -12.75 3.14
CA TYR A 86 -10.74 -11.82 4.22
C TYR A 86 -10.56 -12.43 5.63
N VAL A 87 -10.72 -13.76 5.82
CA VAL A 87 -10.52 -14.42 7.12
C VAL A 87 -9.04 -14.40 7.50
N TYR A 88 -8.16 -14.79 6.58
CA TYR A 88 -6.71 -14.66 6.77
C TYR A 88 -6.29 -13.20 6.95
N GLY A 89 -6.96 -12.30 6.22
CA GLY A 89 -6.79 -10.86 6.38
C GLY A 89 -7.09 -10.38 7.80
N PHE A 90 -8.26 -10.74 8.35
CA PHE A 90 -8.63 -10.41 9.72
C PHE A 90 -7.70 -11.04 10.76
N LEU A 91 -7.30 -12.30 10.58
CA LEU A 91 -6.35 -12.94 11.48
C LEU A 91 -5.01 -12.19 11.49
N SER A 92 -4.49 -11.80 10.32
CA SER A 92 -3.24 -11.02 10.21
C SER A 92 -3.34 -9.66 10.89
N ILE A 93 -4.48 -8.95 10.71
CA ILE A 93 -4.74 -7.67 11.37
C ILE A 93 -4.87 -7.86 12.88
N LEU A 94 -5.55 -8.91 13.34
CA LEU A 94 -5.69 -9.22 14.77
C LEU A 94 -4.33 -9.52 15.39
N THR A 95 -3.48 -10.32 14.73
CA THR A 95 -2.11 -10.58 15.17
C THR A 95 -1.32 -9.29 15.28
N TYR A 96 -1.41 -8.39 14.28
CA TYR A 96 -0.80 -7.07 14.37
C TYR A 96 -1.25 -6.28 15.60
N PHE A 97 -2.56 -6.20 15.87
CA PHE A 97 -3.08 -5.46 17.02
C PHE A 97 -2.65 -6.07 18.36
N ILE A 98 -2.68 -7.40 18.49
CA ILE A 98 -2.23 -8.09 19.70
C ILE A 98 -0.74 -7.81 19.91
N SER A 99 0.08 -7.97 18.88
CA SER A 99 1.52 -7.68 18.95
C SER A 99 1.81 -6.21 19.27
N ALA A 100 1.07 -5.28 18.68
CA ALA A 100 1.20 -3.85 18.98
C ALA A 100 0.82 -3.53 20.44
N ALA A 101 -0.27 -4.12 20.95
CA ALA A 101 -0.69 -3.96 22.35
C ALA A 101 0.32 -4.56 23.34
N LEU A 102 0.99 -5.65 22.97
CA LEU A 102 2.04 -6.28 23.77
C LEU A 102 3.41 -5.61 23.60
N SER A 103 3.58 -4.72 22.63
CA SER A 103 4.87 -4.06 22.33
C SER A 103 5.50 -3.32 23.52
N PRO A 104 4.77 -2.61 24.40
CA PRO A 104 5.36 -1.96 25.56
C PRO A 104 5.99 -2.95 26.55
N ILE A 105 5.36 -4.12 26.72
CA ILE A 105 5.85 -5.19 27.58
C ILE A 105 7.12 -5.81 26.97
N LEU A 106 7.10 -6.06 25.66
CA LEU A 106 8.25 -6.60 24.93
C LEU A 106 9.44 -5.62 24.95
N TYR A 107 9.18 -4.32 24.85
CA TYR A 107 10.20 -3.28 25.00
C TYR A 107 10.85 -3.29 26.39
N LEU A 108 10.06 -3.49 27.45
CA LEU A 108 10.56 -3.63 28.82
C LEU A 108 11.48 -4.86 28.98
N PHE A 109 11.13 -5.99 28.36
CA PHE A 109 12.00 -7.17 28.36
C PHE A 109 13.28 -6.94 27.53
N SER A 110 13.18 -6.18 26.43
CA SER A 110 14.30 -5.83 25.57
C SER A 110 15.31 -4.93 26.28
N SER A 111 14.84 -3.98 27.10
CA SER A 111 15.71 -3.09 27.87
C SER A 111 16.44 -3.83 29.00
N LEU A 112 15.85 -4.91 29.52
CA LEU A 112 16.47 -5.79 30.51
C LEU A 112 17.50 -6.75 29.89
N ASN A 113 17.33 -7.13 28.62
CA ASN A 113 18.28 -7.99 27.93
C ASN A 113 18.31 -7.72 26.41
N PRO A 114 19.18 -6.82 25.93
CA PRO A 114 19.16 -6.30 24.55
C PRO A 114 19.51 -7.36 23.49
N TYR A 115 20.09 -8.49 23.90
CA TYR A 115 20.43 -9.60 22.99
C TYR A 115 19.25 -10.51 22.64
N LEU A 116 18.12 -10.40 23.35
CA LEU A 116 16.96 -11.30 23.18
C LEU A 116 15.88 -10.75 22.25
N TYR A 117 15.89 -9.45 21.92
CA TYR A 117 14.79 -8.85 21.17
C TYR A 117 15.23 -7.67 20.29
N ASP A 118 15.27 -7.91 18.97
CA ASP A 118 15.43 -6.85 17.98
C ASP A 118 14.06 -6.18 17.74
N THR A 119 13.92 -4.96 18.25
CA THR A 119 12.67 -4.18 18.17
C THR A 119 12.38 -3.69 16.76
N GLN A 120 13.40 -3.44 15.92
CA GLN A 120 13.22 -2.91 14.57
C GLN A 120 12.71 -4.00 13.61
N VAL A 121 13.30 -5.20 13.69
CA VAL A 121 12.89 -6.36 12.89
C VAL A 121 11.42 -6.71 13.13
N ASN A 122 10.99 -6.73 14.39
CA ASN A 122 9.60 -7.01 14.73
C ASN A 122 8.65 -5.93 14.21
N GLN A 123 9.01 -4.65 14.29
CA GLN A 123 8.18 -3.56 13.77
C GLN A 123 7.96 -3.67 12.26
N VAL A 124 9.01 -3.95 11.48
CA VAL A 124 8.89 -4.13 10.02
C VAL A 124 7.95 -5.29 9.70
N LEU A 125 8.15 -6.46 10.32
CA LEU A 125 7.30 -7.63 10.09
C LEU A 125 5.83 -7.37 10.45
N MET A 126 5.58 -6.68 11.57
CA MET A 126 4.23 -6.33 12.00
C MET A 126 3.53 -5.40 11.00
N VAL A 127 4.25 -4.40 10.47
CA VAL A 127 3.71 -3.50 9.45
C VAL A 127 3.41 -4.24 8.14
N LEU A 128 4.26 -5.19 7.73
CA LEU A 128 3.99 -6.04 6.56
C LEU A 128 2.75 -6.91 6.75
N LEU A 129 2.58 -7.51 7.92
CA LEU A 129 1.39 -8.27 8.29
C LEU A 129 0.13 -7.40 8.25
N LEU A 130 0.22 -6.15 8.67
CA LEU A 130 -0.90 -5.21 8.57
C LEU A 130 -1.25 -4.91 7.10
N TYR A 131 -0.26 -4.58 6.27
CA TYR A 131 -0.48 -4.28 4.84
C TYR A 131 -1.07 -5.48 4.10
N TRP A 132 -0.53 -6.67 4.36
CA TRP A 132 -1.04 -7.91 3.80
C TRP A 132 -2.47 -8.19 4.28
N GLY A 133 -2.73 -8.04 5.58
CA GLY A 133 -4.05 -8.25 6.15
C GLY A 133 -5.12 -7.36 5.54
N ILE A 134 -4.84 -6.05 5.42
CA ILE A 134 -5.74 -5.07 4.79
C ILE A 134 -5.95 -5.41 3.31
N THR A 135 -4.90 -5.82 2.59
CA THR A 135 -4.98 -6.21 1.17
C THR A 135 -6.01 -7.31 0.97
N LEU A 136 -5.94 -8.38 1.76
CA LEU A 136 -6.86 -9.52 1.66
C LEU A 136 -8.30 -9.15 2.05
N VAL A 137 -8.48 -8.31 3.06
CA VAL A 137 -9.81 -7.81 3.45
C VAL A 137 -10.42 -6.94 2.35
N ILE A 138 -9.64 -6.05 1.73
CA ILE A 138 -10.12 -5.18 0.65
C ILE A 138 -10.48 -5.97 -0.61
N ASP A 139 -9.66 -6.96 -0.97
CA ASP A 139 -9.90 -7.81 -2.14
C ASP A 139 -11.26 -8.52 -2.04
N ASP A 140 -11.54 -9.13 -0.89
CA ASP A 140 -12.77 -9.89 -0.61
C ASP A 140 -13.85 -9.08 0.14
N ILE A 141 -13.78 -7.74 0.15
CA ILE A 141 -14.66 -6.89 0.98
C ILE A 141 -16.16 -7.05 0.69
N SER A 142 -16.54 -7.37 -0.55
CA SER A 142 -17.94 -7.64 -0.93
C SER A 142 -18.49 -8.89 -0.27
N ASP A 143 -17.62 -9.85 0.02
CA ASP A 143 -18.01 -11.18 0.48
C ASP A 143 -18.19 -11.20 2.01
N ILE A 144 -17.77 -10.13 2.69
CA ILE A 144 -17.90 -9.97 4.14
C ILE A 144 -19.36 -9.80 4.55
N SER A 145 -20.14 -8.97 3.84
CA SER A 145 -21.58 -8.85 4.12
C SER A 145 -22.40 -8.22 2.97
N PRO A 146 -23.69 -8.59 2.84
CA PRO A 146 -24.60 -7.95 1.88
C PRO A 146 -24.87 -6.47 2.15
N ARG A 147 -24.61 -5.99 3.38
CA ARG A 147 -24.71 -4.56 3.72
C ARG A 147 -23.54 -3.80 3.10
N ILE A 148 -22.32 -4.34 3.22
CA ILE A 148 -21.10 -3.76 2.63
C ILE A 148 -21.21 -3.73 1.11
N GLU A 149 -21.70 -4.81 0.48
CA GLU A 149 -21.91 -4.84 -0.96
C GLU A 149 -22.87 -3.72 -1.44
N ARG A 150 -24.00 -3.53 -0.75
CA ARG A 150 -24.95 -2.44 -1.05
C ARG A 150 -24.32 -1.06 -0.86
N LEU A 151 -23.52 -0.86 0.18
CA LEU A 151 -22.81 0.39 0.43
C LEU A 151 -21.79 0.68 -0.70
N LEU A 152 -21.00 -0.32 -1.10
CA LEU A 152 -20.04 -0.20 -2.20
C LEU A 152 -20.75 0.11 -3.52
N GLY A 153 -21.90 -0.52 -3.78
CA GLY A 153 -22.74 -0.20 -4.95
C GLY A 153 -23.24 1.25 -4.93
N SER A 154 -23.68 1.75 -3.77
CA SER A 154 -24.09 3.14 -3.60
C SER A 154 -22.93 4.13 -3.83
N ILE A 155 -21.75 3.83 -3.27
CA ILE A 155 -20.54 4.62 -3.47
C ILE A 155 -20.13 4.61 -4.95
N GLY A 156 -20.12 3.44 -5.60
CA GLY A 156 -19.82 3.30 -7.03
C GLY A 156 -20.75 4.13 -7.92
N ASN A 157 -22.05 4.15 -7.59
CA ASN A 157 -23.03 5.00 -8.29
C ASN A 157 -22.75 6.50 -8.13
N ARG A 158 -22.26 6.94 -6.97
CA ARG A 158 -21.84 8.34 -6.73
C ARG A 158 -20.55 8.67 -7.48
N ILE A 159 -19.55 7.80 -7.39
CA ILE A 159 -18.27 7.90 -8.12
C ILE A 159 -18.50 8.05 -9.62
N ARG A 160 -19.46 7.32 -10.19
CA ARG A 160 -19.81 7.42 -11.61
C ARG A 160 -20.20 8.84 -12.03
N LYS A 161 -20.96 9.55 -11.18
CA LYS A 161 -21.39 10.93 -11.46
C LYS A 161 -20.22 11.92 -11.51
N ILE A 162 -19.16 11.65 -10.76
CA ILE A 162 -17.94 12.49 -10.66
C ILE A 162 -16.71 11.86 -11.34
N SER A 163 -16.92 10.86 -12.20
CA SER A 163 -15.85 10.06 -12.82
C SER A 163 -14.81 10.89 -13.57
N LYS A 164 -15.23 11.94 -14.29
CA LYS A 164 -14.33 12.89 -14.96
C LYS A 164 -13.44 13.63 -13.97
N MET A 165 -14.01 14.11 -12.86
CA MET A 165 -13.25 14.80 -11.82
C MET A 165 -12.24 13.86 -11.16
N ILE A 166 -12.66 12.63 -10.84
CA ILE A 166 -11.77 11.61 -10.29
C ILE A 166 -10.63 11.30 -11.25
N LEU A 167 -10.90 11.18 -12.56
CA LEU A 167 -9.87 10.95 -13.57
C LEU A 167 -8.81 12.08 -13.57
N TRP A 168 -9.24 13.34 -13.50
CA TRP A 168 -8.34 14.48 -13.43
C TRP A 168 -7.51 14.51 -12.14
N VAL A 169 -8.15 14.29 -10.99
CA VAL A 169 -7.45 14.22 -9.69
C VAL A 169 -6.42 13.09 -9.71
N HIS A 170 -6.79 11.92 -10.23
CA HIS A 170 -5.90 10.77 -10.38
C HIS A 170 -4.72 11.07 -11.31
N LEU A 171 -4.95 11.78 -12.43
CA LEU A 171 -3.87 12.20 -13.34
C LEU A 171 -2.86 13.10 -12.63
N VAL A 172 -3.35 14.18 -12.02
CA VAL A 172 -2.51 15.16 -11.34
C VAL A 172 -1.75 14.51 -10.18
N SER A 173 -2.45 13.71 -9.37
CA SER A 173 -1.80 13.00 -8.27
C SER A 173 -0.74 12.03 -8.76
N SER A 174 -0.99 11.29 -9.85
CA SER A 174 0.00 10.35 -10.40
C SER A 174 1.23 11.03 -10.97
N ILE A 175 1.08 12.18 -11.64
CA ILE A 175 2.21 12.97 -12.16
C ILE A 175 3.10 13.44 -11.00
N ILE A 176 2.50 14.07 -9.98
CA ILE A 176 3.25 14.55 -8.82
C ILE A 176 3.90 13.38 -8.05
N SER A 177 3.18 12.27 -7.91
CA SER A 177 3.70 11.06 -7.27
C SER A 177 4.87 10.46 -8.05
N THR A 178 4.85 10.54 -9.38
CA THR A 178 5.95 10.07 -10.24
C THR A 178 7.20 10.89 -9.99
N TYR A 179 7.07 12.22 -9.96
CA TYR A 179 8.16 13.11 -9.57
C TYR A 179 8.70 12.78 -8.17
N ALA A 180 7.81 12.60 -7.18
CA ALA A 180 8.21 12.24 -5.82
C ALA A 180 8.93 10.88 -5.76
N THR A 181 8.43 9.88 -6.49
CA THR A 181 9.04 8.53 -6.56
C THR A 181 10.44 8.58 -7.15
N ILE A 182 10.61 9.28 -8.27
CA ILE A 182 11.94 9.47 -8.88
C ILE A 182 12.88 10.19 -7.91
N SER A 183 12.39 11.23 -7.22
CA SER A 183 13.19 11.98 -6.26
C SER A 183 13.65 11.13 -5.07
N VAL A 184 12.75 10.32 -4.51
CA VAL A 184 13.07 9.35 -3.44
C VAL A 184 14.08 8.33 -3.95
N PHE A 185 13.87 7.77 -5.14
CA PHE A 185 14.79 6.81 -5.75
C PHE A 185 16.20 7.39 -5.93
N LEU A 186 16.31 8.58 -6.52
CA LEU A 186 17.59 9.28 -6.71
C LEU A 186 18.27 9.58 -5.37
N TRP A 187 17.50 9.98 -4.36
CA TRP A 187 18.03 10.23 -3.03
C TRP A 187 18.65 8.98 -2.39
N TYR A 188 17.98 7.83 -2.48
CA TYR A 188 18.53 6.56 -2.00
C TYR A 188 19.77 6.14 -2.79
N PHE A 189 19.75 6.33 -4.12
CA PHE A 189 20.91 6.00 -4.95
C PHE A 189 22.13 6.85 -4.58
N ASN A 190 21.93 8.15 -4.35
CA ASN A 190 23.01 9.07 -4.00
C ASN A 190 23.50 8.92 -2.55
N SER A 191 22.59 8.67 -1.61
CA SER A 191 22.94 8.54 -0.18
C SER A 191 23.48 7.16 0.18
N GLY A 192 23.45 6.21 -0.77
CA GLY A 192 23.61 4.78 -0.50
C GLY A 192 22.35 4.19 0.15
N PHE A 193 22.04 2.94 -0.18
CA PHE A 193 21.14 2.17 0.69
C PHE A 193 21.77 2.08 2.08
N PRO A 194 21.00 2.15 3.17
CA PRO A 194 21.55 2.10 4.52
C PRO A 194 22.19 0.72 4.82
N VAL A 195 23.44 0.50 4.37
CA VAL A 195 24.18 -0.77 4.51
C VAL A 195 24.43 -1.18 5.98
N ASN A 196 24.13 -0.29 6.93
CA ASN A 196 24.30 -0.51 8.36
C ASN A 196 23.00 -0.93 9.09
N GLY A 197 21.89 -1.10 8.37
CA GLY A 197 20.63 -1.60 8.93
C GLY A 197 20.58 -3.12 9.04
N SER A 198 19.59 -3.64 9.77
CA SER A 198 19.24 -5.07 9.65
C SER A 198 18.72 -5.35 8.23
N LEU A 199 18.97 -6.57 7.71
CA LEU A 199 18.53 -6.99 6.36
C LEU A 199 17.04 -6.72 6.08
N LEU A 200 16.20 -6.78 7.13
CA LEU A 200 14.77 -6.48 7.04
C LEU A 200 14.45 -4.99 6.91
N THR A 201 15.27 -4.12 7.50
CA THR A 201 15.11 -2.66 7.37
C THR A 201 15.44 -2.23 5.95
N ASP A 202 16.51 -2.77 5.37
CA ASP A 202 16.87 -2.55 3.96
C ASP A 202 15.78 -3.06 3.02
N PHE A 203 15.25 -4.25 3.31
CA PHE A 203 14.10 -4.79 2.58
C PHE A 203 12.88 -3.85 2.65
N ALA A 204 12.59 -3.24 3.81
CA ALA A 204 11.48 -2.32 3.95
C ALA A 204 11.67 -1.05 3.09
N HIS A 205 12.88 -0.51 3.03
CA HIS A 205 13.20 0.63 2.16
C HIS A 205 13.03 0.29 0.68
N VAL A 206 13.56 -0.85 0.25
CA VAL A 206 13.39 -1.35 -1.13
C VAL A 206 11.90 -1.58 -1.44
N LEU A 207 11.17 -2.19 -0.51
CA LEU A 207 9.74 -2.44 -0.66
C LEU A 207 8.94 -1.14 -0.78
N PHE A 208 9.28 -0.12 -0.01
CA PHE A 208 8.64 1.19 -0.10
C PHE A 208 8.84 1.83 -1.47
N ILE A 209 10.09 1.86 -1.97
CA ILE A 209 10.41 2.40 -3.30
C ILE A 209 9.71 1.59 -4.41
N ALA A 210 9.75 0.26 -4.32
CA ALA A 210 9.08 -0.62 -5.27
C ALA A 210 7.56 -0.40 -5.26
N SER A 211 6.97 -0.23 -4.08
CA SER A 211 5.54 0.04 -3.94
C SER A 211 5.16 1.40 -4.52
N LEU A 212 5.93 2.45 -4.25
CA LEU A 212 5.76 3.77 -4.86
C LEU A 212 5.82 3.69 -6.40
N SER A 213 6.80 2.95 -6.92
CA SER A 213 6.98 2.77 -8.36
C SER A 213 5.79 2.04 -8.98
N LEU A 214 5.34 0.93 -8.39
CA LEU A 214 4.16 0.19 -8.85
C LEU A 214 2.89 1.05 -8.77
N THR A 215 2.68 1.77 -7.68
CA THR A 215 1.55 2.66 -7.47
C THR A 215 1.50 3.77 -8.52
N THR A 216 2.62 4.42 -8.82
CA THR A 216 2.67 5.51 -9.81
C THR A 216 2.49 5.02 -11.24
N ILE A 217 3.19 3.95 -11.63
CA ILE A 217 3.05 3.34 -12.96
C ILE A 217 1.61 2.87 -13.18
N TYR A 218 1.03 2.21 -12.18
CA TYR A 218 -0.35 1.74 -12.28
C TYR A 218 -1.36 2.90 -12.34
N GLY A 219 -1.18 3.95 -11.54
CA GLY A 219 -2.04 5.13 -11.56
C GLY A 219 -2.07 5.81 -12.92
N LEU A 220 -0.90 6.06 -13.52
CA LEU A 220 -0.79 6.59 -14.88
C LEU A 220 -1.46 5.67 -15.92
N LYS A 221 -1.27 4.34 -15.79
CA LYS A 221 -1.94 3.36 -16.66
C LYS A 221 -3.46 3.41 -16.54
N MET A 222 -4.01 3.58 -15.34
CA MET A 222 -5.46 3.68 -15.12
C MET A 222 -6.05 4.95 -15.75
N VAL A 223 -5.33 6.06 -15.64
CA VAL A 223 -5.72 7.33 -16.25
C VAL A 223 -5.66 7.24 -17.77
N TRP A 224 -4.57 6.72 -18.33
CA TRP A 224 -4.41 6.51 -19.77
C TRP A 224 -5.52 5.60 -20.34
N GLY A 225 -5.81 4.51 -19.62
CA GLY A 225 -6.89 3.59 -19.96
C GLY A 225 -8.30 4.15 -19.72
N ARG A 226 -8.42 5.40 -19.25
CA ARG A 226 -9.66 6.11 -18.88
C ARG A 226 -10.59 5.24 -18.03
N VAL A 227 -10.00 4.49 -17.09
CA VAL A 227 -10.66 3.41 -16.37
C VAL A 227 -11.91 3.93 -15.65
N TRP A 228 -11.83 5.10 -15.01
CA TRP A 228 -12.96 5.76 -14.33
C TRP A 228 -14.16 6.11 -15.21
N LEU A 229 -13.98 6.24 -16.53
CA LEU A 229 -15.06 6.56 -17.47
C LEU A 229 -15.76 5.30 -18.00
N LYS A 230 -15.19 4.11 -17.75
CA LYS A 230 -15.80 2.83 -18.14
C LYS A 230 -16.89 2.45 -17.14
N ARG A 231 -17.90 1.70 -17.61
CA ARG A 231 -18.91 1.12 -16.71
C ARG A 231 -18.27 -0.05 -15.96
N PHE A 232 -18.41 -0.05 -14.63
CA PHE A 232 -18.01 -1.12 -13.72
C PHE A 232 -19.23 -1.80 -13.12
#